data_AF-A0A2N6BEQ3-F1
#
_entry.id   AF-A0A2N6BEQ3-F1
#
_cell.length_a   1.000
_cell.length_b   1.000
_cell.length_c   1.000
_cell.angle_alpha   90.00
_cell.angle_beta   90.00
_cell.angle_gamma   90.00
#
_symmetry.space_group_name_H-M   'P 1'
#
loop_
_entity.id
_entity.type
_entity.pdbx_description
1 polymer ?
#
loop_
_entity_poly.entity_id
_entity_poly.type
_entity_poly.pdbx_seq_one_letter_code
_entity_poly.pdbx_strand_id
1 'polypeptide(L)'
;MRVWDIPPPFLNRGSLLGEHREIHGIFNILTLGKKGYSRHPETLRWEGCLNALAMRHDMVASEMVLRGYNHLSPLPKDSSDLKWPDTYIDPPQKQYELLKDKYLFKVDGPIPIPLDSRDLWGTHKFSVLARDERFYRETGPRVAGMSEGLDGGLASDLVKLLRLPPSHGGIENALDHMWGFLKGSVNTEEKSSVAEARDKGPAAFLGEIRRLSEHHGTNYLLQSTALYELNFFLDDNHEAKNKRR
;
A
#
# COMPACT_ATOMS: atom_id res chain seq x y z
N MET A 1 1.87 9.23 -19.36
CA MET A 1 1.69 7.94 -18.66
C MET A 1 2.42 8.00 -17.34
N ARG A 2 1.85 7.47 -16.25
CA ARG A 2 2.49 7.49 -14.92
C ARG A 2 2.03 6.29 -14.10
N VAL A 3 2.99 5.63 -13.45
CA VAL A 3 2.75 4.65 -12.39
C VAL A 3 3.34 5.25 -11.12
N TRP A 4 2.57 5.32 -10.04
CA TRP A 4 3.03 5.86 -8.78
C TRP A 4 3.77 4.76 -8.01
N ASP A 5 4.91 5.08 -7.40
CA ASP A 5 5.65 4.11 -6.57
C ASP A 5 5.14 4.12 -5.12
N ILE A 6 4.42 5.17 -4.71
CA ILE A 6 3.80 5.32 -3.39
C ILE A 6 2.50 4.50 -3.25
N PRO A 7 2.06 4.18 -2.02
CA PRO A 7 0.88 3.34 -1.79
C PRO A 7 -0.43 3.88 -2.44
N PRO A 8 -1.29 2.99 -2.99
CA PRO A 8 -2.56 3.39 -3.61
C PRO A 8 -3.54 4.20 -2.73
N PRO A 9 -3.61 4.02 -1.39
CA PRO A 9 -4.50 4.81 -0.53
C PRO A 9 -4.24 6.32 -0.54
N PHE A 10 -3.05 6.78 -0.96
CA PHE A 10 -2.78 8.21 -1.16
C PHE A 10 -3.42 8.77 -2.44
N LEU A 11 -3.82 7.92 -3.37
CA LEU A 11 -4.38 8.34 -4.65
C LEU A 11 -5.85 8.65 -4.50
N ASN A 12 -6.28 9.83 -4.94
CA ASN A 12 -7.70 10.10 -5.09
C ASN A 12 -8.30 9.27 -6.23
N ARG A 13 -9.64 9.31 -6.38
CA ARG A 13 -10.35 8.57 -7.43
C ARG A 13 -9.75 8.74 -8.82
N GLY A 14 -9.44 9.98 -9.22
CA GLY A 14 -8.94 10.29 -10.55
C GLY A 14 -7.53 9.73 -10.79
N SER A 15 -6.64 9.85 -9.81
CA SER A 15 -5.29 9.30 -9.91
C SER A 15 -5.27 7.77 -9.85
N LEU A 16 -6.13 7.15 -9.02
CA LEU A 16 -6.24 5.69 -8.91
C LEU A 16 -6.72 5.06 -10.22
N LEU A 17 -7.83 5.56 -10.78
CA LEU A 17 -8.36 5.08 -12.06
C LEU A 17 -7.43 5.39 -13.23
N GLY A 18 -6.74 6.54 -13.16
CA GLY A 18 -5.70 6.90 -14.11
C GLY A 18 -4.58 5.87 -14.11
N GLU A 19 -3.96 5.63 -12.94
CA GLU A 19 -2.87 4.67 -12.81
C GLU A 19 -3.28 3.26 -13.27
N HIS A 20 -4.46 2.77 -12.88
CA HIS A 20 -4.98 1.48 -13.32
C HIS A 20 -4.96 1.34 -14.86
N ARG A 21 -5.44 2.38 -15.56
CA ARG A 21 -5.43 2.42 -17.04
C ARG A 21 -4.01 2.51 -17.60
N GLU A 22 -3.15 3.34 -17.01
CA GLU A 22 -1.77 3.52 -17.47
C GLU A 22 -0.96 2.22 -17.35
N ILE A 23 -1.17 1.44 -16.29
CA ILE A 23 -0.53 0.14 -16.11
C ILE A 23 -0.93 -0.83 -17.24
N HIS A 24 -2.22 -0.91 -17.60
CA HIS A 24 -2.65 -1.70 -18.76
C HIS A 24 -2.03 -1.20 -20.08
N GLY A 25 -1.89 0.12 -20.23
CA GLY A 25 -1.23 0.73 -21.37
C GLY A 25 0.21 0.27 -21.52
N ILE A 26 1.00 0.39 -20.46
CA ILE A 26 2.40 -0.03 -20.40
C ILE A 26 2.53 -1.53 -20.64
N PHE A 27 1.70 -2.34 -19.94
CA PHE A 27 1.70 -3.79 -20.09
C PHE A 27 1.49 -4.21 -21.55
N ASN A 28 0.50 -3.62 -22.23
CA ASN A 28 0.22 -3.90 -23.64
C ASN A 28 1.33 -3.42 -24.58
N ILE A 29 1.97 -2.28 -24.28
CA ILE A 29 3.10 -1.80 -25.09
C ILE A 29 4.26 -2.79 -25.03
N LEU A 30 4.60 -3.25 -23.83
CA LEU A 30 5.72 -4.17 -23.59
C LEU A 30 5.45 -5.58 -24.12
N THR A 31 4.23 -6.11 -23.96
CA THR A 31 3.90 -7.49 -24.37
C THR A 31 3.52 -7.63 -25.85
N LEU A 32 2.92 -6.61 -26.45
CA LEU A 32 2.47 -6.65 -27.85
C LEU A 32 3.39 -5.87 -28.81
N GLY A 33 4.50 -5.31 -28.31
CA GLY A 33 5.48 -4.58 -29.11
C GLY A 33 4.93 -3.32 -29.79
N LYS A 34 3.91 -2.67 -29.19
CA LYS A 34 3.29 -1.46 -29.76
C LYS A 34 4.31 -0.31 -29.83
N LYS A 35 4.21 0.53 -30.87
CA LYS A 35 5.16 1.65 -31.09
C LYS A 35 4.76 2.95 -30.40
N GLY A 36 3.46 3.19 -30.20
CA GLY A 36 2.97 4.38 -29.49
C GLY A 36 3.44 4.37 -28.04
N TYR A 37 4.08 5.46 -27.60
CA TYR A 37 4.63 5.63 -26.25
C TYR A 37 5.64 4.57 -25.77
N SER A 38 6.19 3.74 -26.68
CA SER A 38 7.21 2.74 -26.31
C SER A 38 8.50 3.34 -25.79
N ARG A 39 8.81 4.57 -26.22
CA ARG A 39 9.96 5.36 -25.76
C ARG A 39 9.63 6.31 -24.62
N HIS A 40 8.43 6.26 -24.07
CA HIS A 40 8.10 7.08 -22.91
C HIS A 40 8.92 6.61 -21.70
N PRO A 41 9.50 7.51 -20.88
CA PRO A 41 10.33 7.13 -19.73
C PRO A 41 9.64 6.13 -18.79
N GLU A 42 8.35 6.35 -18.50
CA GLU A 42 7.55 5.40 -17.72
C GLU A 42 7.55 3.99 -18.35
N THR A 43 7.31 3.85 -19.66
CA THR A 43 7.32 2.53 -20.33
C THR A 43 8.68 1.85 -20.23
N LEU A 44 9.74 2.59 -20.55
CA LEU A 44 11.10 2.07 -20.58
C LEU A 44 11.55 1.57 -19.21
N ARG A 45 11.16 2.28 -18.15
CA ARG A 45 11.47 1.90 -16.77
C ARG A 45 10.90 0.54 -16.36
N TRP A 46 9.78 0.12 -16.98
CA TRP A 46 9.13 -1.17 -16.69
C TRP A 46 9.60 -2.31 -17.61
N GLU A 47 10.54 -2.06 -18.52
CA GLU A 47 11.11 -3.11 -19.38
C GLU A 47 11.77 -4.21 -18.52
N GLY A 48 11.42 -5.47 -18.78
CA GLY A 48 11.87 -6.62 -17.98
C GLY A 48 11.27 -6.70 -16.56
N CYS A 49 10.27 -5.88 -16.23
CA CYS A 49 9.66 -5.80 -14.89
C CYS A 49 8.15 -6.14 -14.90
N LEU A 50 7.69 -7.00 -15.83
CA LEU A 50 6.26 -7.26 -16.05
C LEU A 50 5.55 -7.82 -14.80
N ASN A 51 6.19 -8.72 -14.05
CA ASN A 51 5.60 -9.26 -12.81
C ASN A 51 5.46 -8.22 -11.71
N ALA A 52 6.41 -7.30 -11.58
CA ALA A 52 6.28 -6.18 -10.65
C ALA A 52 5.19 -5.21 -11.10
N LEU A 53 5.03 -4.98 -12.42
CA LEU A 53 3.94 -4.18 -12.96
C LEU A 53 2.57 -4.82 -12.69
N ALA A 54 2.46 -6.14 -12.84
CA ALA A 54 1.26 -6.90 -12.49
C ALA A 54 0.98 -6.89 -10.98
N MET A 55 2.02 -6.95 -10.14
CA MET A 55 1.86 -6.79 -8.69
C MET A 55 1.37 -5.39 -8.32
N ARG A 56 1.95 -4.33 -8.93
CA ARG A 56 1.48 -2.96 -8.74
C ARG A 56 0.03 -2.78 -9.18
N HIS A 57 -0.35 -3.39 -10.31
CA HIS A 57 -1.73 -3.41 -10.77
C HIS A 57 -2.66 -4.01 -9.71
N ASP A 58 -2.29 -5.13 -9.11
CA ASP A 58 -3.16 -5.78 -8.12
C ASP A 58 -3.25 -5.00 -6.82
N MET A 59 -2.19 -4.30 -6.40
CA MET A 59 -2.26 -3.36 -5.28
C MET A 59 -3.27 -2.22 -5.58
N VAL A 60 -3.23 -1.68 -6.80
CA VAL A 60 -4.20 -0.66 -7.26
C VAL A 60 -5.61 -1.23 -7.33
N ALA A 61 -5.77 -2.45 -7.85
CA ALA A 61 -7.05 -3.13 -7.97
C ALA A 61 -7.65 -3.48 -6.60
N SER A 62 -6.84 -3.91 -5.64
CA SER A 62 -7.28 -4.18 -4.26
C SER A 62 -7.82 -2.91 -3.61
N GLU A 63 -7.13 -1.78 -3.77
CA GLU A 63 -7.62 -0.47 -3.32
C GLU A 63 -8.91 -0.05 -4.03
N MET A 64 -9.04 -0.35 -5.32
CA MET A 64 -10.29 -0.13 -6.06
C MET A 64 -11.42 -0.99 -5.48
N VAL A 65 -11.23 -2.29 -5.26
CA VAL A 65 -12.25 -3.17 -4.67
C VAL A 65 -12.67 -2.67 -3.29
N LEU A 66 -11.70 -2.28 -2.45
CA LEU A 66 -11.97 -1.72 -1.13
C LEU A 66 -12.81 -0.44 -1.17
N ARG A 67 -12.67 0.39 -2.21
CA ARG A 67 -13.49 1.58 -2.44
C ARG A 67 -14.80 1.31 -3.18
N GLY A 68 -15.18 0.05 -3.35
CA GLY A 68 -16.45 -0.36 -3.97
C GLY A 68 -16.45 -0.39 -5.50
N TYR A 69 -15.28 -0.41 -6.15
CA TYR A 69 -15.21 -0.61 -7.60
C TYR A 69 -15.24 -2.10 -7.94
N ASN A 70 -15.94 -2.44 -9.03
CA ASN A 70 -15.85 -3.77 -9.63
C ASN A 70 -14.62 -3.83 -10.55
N HIS A 71 -13.60 -4.57 -10.14
CA HIS A 71 -12.43 -4.82 -10.99
C HIS A 71 -12.61 -6.12 -11.78
N LEU A 72 -12.53 -6.03 -13.11
CA LEU A 72 -12.83 -7.11 -14.06
C LEU A 72 -11.72 -7.31 -15.10
N SER A 73 -10.55 -6.73 -14.87
CA SER A 73 -9.44 -6.70 -15.84
C SER A 73 -8.12 -7.11 -15.17
N PRO A 74 -7.97 -8.36 -14.69
CA PRO A 74 -6.70 -8.83 -14.14
C PRO A 74 -5.61 -8.82 -15.21
N LEU A 75 -4.38 -8.52 -14.79
CA LEU A 75 -3.20 -8.73 -15.63
C LEU A 75 -2.67 -10.16 -15.46
N PRO A 76 -2.20 -10.80 -16.55
CA PRO A 76 -1.57 -12.10 -16.44
C PRO A 76 -0.25 -11.97 -15.67
N LYS A 77 0.02 -12.96 -14.82
CA LYS A 77 1.29 -13.11 -14.08
C LYS A 77 1.99 -14.35 -14.56
N ASP A 78 3.31 -14.29 -14.68
CA ASP A 78 4.11 -15.48 -14.94
C ASP A 78 4.86 -15.93 -13.67
N SER A 79 5.64 -17.00 -13.77
CA SER A 79 6.41 -17.56 -12.64
C SER A 79 7.83 -16.98 -12.51
N SER A 80 8.18 -15.97 -13.33
CA SER A 80 9.50 -15.33 -13.27
C SER A 80 9.69 -14.49 -12.01
N ASP A 81 10.93 -14.12 -11.72
CA ASP A 81 11.26 -13.39 -10.51
C ASP A 81 10.60 -12.00 -10.46
N LEU A 82 10.21 -11.60 -9.26
CA LEU A 82 9.65 -10.28 -8.99
C LEU A 82 10.78 -9.24 -9.02
N LYS A 83 11.02 -8.66 -10.21
CA LYS A 83 11.97 -7.56 -10.40
C LYS A 83 11.24 -6.23 -10.53
N TRP A 84 11.48 -5.33 -9.59
CA TRP A 84 11.01 -3.94 -9.66
C TRP A 84 12.00 -3.06 -10.44
N PRO A 85 11.55 -1.94 -11.03
CA PRO A 85 12.47 -0.97 -11.59
C PRO A 85 13.44 -0.41 -10.54
N ASP A 86 14.71 -0.30 -10.93
CA ASP A 86 15.80 0.21 -10.08
C ASP A 86 15.81 1.74 -9.97
N THR A 87 15.12 2.42 -10.88
CA THR A 87 15.04 3.88 -10.94
C THR A 87 13.61 4.36 -10.70
N TYR A 88 13.50 5.65 -10.38
CA TYR A 88 12.24 6.38 -10.29
C TYR A 88 12.23 7.47 -11.37
N ILE A 89 11.06 7.75 -11.96
CA ILE A 89 10.90 8.96 -12.78
C ILE A 89 10.90 10.20 -11.87
N ASP A 90 10.09 10.15 -10.81
CA ASP A 90 10.14 11.08 -9.69
C ASP A 90 10.40 10.27 -8.41
N PRO A 91 11.39 10.63 -7.57
CA PRO A 91 11.63 9.91 -6.33
C PRO A 91 10.41 9.96 -5.38
N PRO A 92 10.22 9.00 -4.46
CA PRO A 92 9.01 8.89 -3.64
C PRO A 92 8.60 10.17 -2.90
N GLN A 93 9.55 10.91 -2.30
CA GLN A 93 9.28 12.22 -1.70
C GLN A 93 8.63 13.18 -2.71
N LYS A 94 9.21 13.26 -3.93
CA LYS A 94 8.69 14.13 -4.98
C LYS A 94 7.29 13.72 -5.44
N GLN A 95 6.99 12.41 -5.41
CA GLN A 95 5.64 11.93 -5.73
C GLN A 95 4.60 12.42 -4.74
N TYR A 96 4.91 12.46 -3.43
CA TYR A 96 4.01 13.05 -2.43
C TYR A 96 3.80 14.55 -2.68
N GLU A 97 4.85 15.30 -2.97
CA GLU A 97 4.75 16.73 -3.32
C GLU A 97 3.87 16.96 -4.56
N LEU A 98 4.08 16.17 -5.62
CA LEU A 98 3.28 16.25 -6.84
C LEU A 98 1.79 15.96 -6.58
N LEU A 99 1.48 15.01 -5.68
CA LEU A 99 0.10 14.74 -5.28
C LEU A 99 -0.48 15.88 -4.47
N LYS A 100 0.26 16.44 -3.51
CA LYS A 100 -0.15 17.59 -2.71
C LYS A 100 -0.57 18.76 -3.62
N ASP A 101 0.26 19.10 -4.61
CA ASP A 101 -0.03 20.15 -5.57
C ASP A 101 -1.24 19.80 -6.45
N LYS A 102 -1.31 18.55 -6.92
CA LYS A 102 -2.41 18.07 -7.77
C LYS A 102 -3.76 18.08 -7.06
N TYR A 103 -3.77 17.96 -5.73
CA TYR A 103 -4.97 17.84 -4.91
C TYR A 103 -5.34 19.09 -4.11
N LEU A 104 -4.59 20.19 -4.22
CA LEU A 104 -4.84 21.45 -3.50
C LEU A 104 -6.31 21.92 -3.50
N PHE A 105 -7.05 21.63 -4.57
CA PHE A 105 -8.48 21.97 -4.72
C PHE A 105 -9.36 20.75 -5.06
N LYS A 106 -8.95 19.55 -4.65
CA LYS A 106 -9.65 18.30 -4.91
C LYS A 106 -9.77 17.49 -3.63
N VAL A 107 -10.68 16.53 -3.64
CA VAL A 107 -10.72 15.51 -2.58
C VAL A 107 -9.49 14.61 -2.71
N ASP A 108 -8.83 14.39 -1.59
CA ASP A 108 -7.67 13.51 -1.44
C ASP A 108 -8.04 12.02 -1.60
N GLY A 109 -7.03 11.14 -1.49
CA GLY A 109 -7.26 9.73 -1.22
C GLY A 109 -7.77 9.50 0.22
N PRO A 110 -8.15 8.25 0.56
CA PRO A 110 -8.51 7.88 1.93
C PRO A 110 -7.45 8.23 2.98
N ILE A 111 -6.17 8.14 2.61
CA ILE A 111 -5.06 8.60 3.45
C ILE A 111 -4.59 9.97 2.94
N PRO A 112 -4.52 11.00 3.81
CA PRO A 112 -4.03 12.32 3.44
C PRO A 112 -2.55 12.26 3.06
N ILE A 113 -2.11 13.18 2.21
CA ILE A 113 -0.69 13.30 1.87
C ILE A 113 0.10 13.73 3.13
N PRO A 114 1.17 13.01 3.52
CA PRO A 114 1.91 13.31 4.75
C PRO A 114 2.55 14.70 4.65
N LEU A 115 2.49 15.47 5.73
CA LEU A 115 3.05 16.82 5.76
C LEU A 115 4.56 16.79 6.02
N ASP A 116 5.01 15.83 6.84
CA ASP A 116 6.40 15.64 7.20
C ASP A 116 6.76 14.16 7.40
N SER A 117 8.03 13.92 7.76
CA SER A 117 8.55 12.56 7.99
C SER A 117 7.89 11.83 9.16
N ARG A 118 7.34 12.53 10.16
CA ARG A 118 6.65 11.94 11.30
C ARG A 118 5.28 11.43 10.89
N ASP A 119 4.55 12.21 10.09
CA ASP A 119 3.29 11.77 9.48
C ASP A 119 3.52 10.58 8.55
N LEU A 120 4.56 10.68 7.70
CA LEU A 120 4.95 9.60 6.80
C LEU A 120 5.25 8.32 7.58
N TRP A 121 6.05 8.39 8.64
CA TRP A 121 6.33 7.24 9.49
C TRP A 121 5.08 6.70 10.18
N GLY A 122 4.29 7.56 10.82
CA GLY A 122 3.09 7.18 11.55
C GLY A 122 2.07 6.44 10.70
N THR A 123 1.94 6.86 9.44
CA THR A 123 1.09 6.26 8.40
C THR A 123 1.54 4.86 7.98
N HIS A 124 2.85 4.60 7.94
CA HIS A 124 3.41 3.34 7.42
C HIS A 124 3.81 2.35 8.51
N LYS A 125 3.88 2.75 9.78
CA LYS A 125 4.57 1.97 10.83
C LYS A 125 4.08 0.53 10.97
N PHE A 126 2.79 0.27 10.79
CA PHE A 126 2.25 -1.10 10.92
C PHE A 126 2.55 -1.94 9.67
N SER A 127 2.54 -1.33 8.48
CA SER A 127 3.00 -1.99 7.26
C SER A 127 4.49 -2.34 7.33
N VAL A 128 5.28 -1.48 7.98
CA VAL A 128 6.69 -1.75 8.29
C VAL A 128 6.82 -2.88 9.30
N LEU A 129 6.08 -2.83 10.41
CA LEU A 129 6.10 -3.87 11.44
C LEU A 129 5.77 -5.26 10.88
N ALA A 130 4.87 -5.34 9.90
CA ALA A 130 4.51 -6.59 9.25
C ALA A 130 5.65 -7.22 8.40
N ARG A 131 6.70 -6.45 8.11
CA ARG A 131 7.79 -6.83 7.20
C ARG A 131 9.15 -6.88 7.89
N ASP A 132 9.45 -5.88 8.70
CA ASP A 132 10.75 -5.72 9.34
C ASP A 132 10.60 -5.03 10.72
N GLU A 133 10.56 -5.85 11.76
CA GLU A 133 10.49 -5.38 13.15
C GLU A 133 11.73 -4.58 13.56
N ARG A 134 12.91 -4.92 13.01
CA ARG A 134 14.14 -4.20 13.32
C ARG A 134 14.07 -2.78 12.76
N PHE A 135 13.73 -2.65 11.48
CA PHE A 135 13.55 -1.34 10.85
C PHE A 135 12.46 -0.54 11.56
N TYR A 136 11.39 -1.20 12.04
CA TYR A 136 10.35 -0.56 12.83
C TYR A 136 10.88 0.06 14.13
N ARG A 137 11.63 -0.72 14.92
CA ARG A 137 12.19 -0.27 16.21
C ARG A 137 13.23 0.84 16.04
N GLU A 138 14.04 0.78 14.98
CA GLU A 138 15.11 1.75 14.72
C GLU A 138 14.59 3.06 14.12
N THR A 139 13.54 3.01 13.29
CA THR A 139 13.05 4.19 12.55
C THR A 139 12.28 5.16 13.43
N GLY A 140 11.47 4.68 14.38
CA GLY A 140 10.66 5.55 15.24
C GLY A 140 11.47 6.63 15.98
N PRO A 141 12.51 6.26 16.75
CA PRO A 141 13.39 7.23 17.42
C PRO A 141 14.11 8.16 16.45
N ARG A 142 14.53 7.65 15.29
CA ARG A 142 15.22 8.43 14.25
C ARG A 142 14.32 9.55 13.71
N VAL A 143 13.05 9.24 13.44
CA VAL A 143 12.08 10.19 12.87
C VAL A 143 11.62 11.24 13.88
N ALA A 144 11.60 10.90 15.18
CA ALA A 144 11.22 11.84 16.23
C ALA A 144 12.15 13.07 16.31
N GLY A 145 13.41 12.93 15.87
CA GLY A 145 14.41 14.01 15.85
C GLY A 145 14.58 14.71 14.49
N MET A 146 13.78 14.36 13.48
CA MET A 146 13.89 14.97 12.15
C MET A 146 13.32 16.40 12.11
N SER A 147 13.90 17.24 11.25
CA SER A 147 13.36 18.56 10.94
C SER A 147 12.04 18.48 10.17
N GLU A 148 11.33 19.60 10.06
CA GLU A 148 10.15 19.70 9.22
C GLU A 148 10.44 19.33 7.76
N GLY A 149 9.42 18.77 7.10
CA GLY A 149 9.50 18.29 5.72
C GLY A 149 9.62 16.77 5.58
N LEU A 150 9.51 16.31 4.34
CA LEU A 150 9.60 14.90 3.99
C LEU A 150 11.04 14.52 3.66
N ASP A 151 11.60 13.56 4.39
CA ASP A 151 12.91 13.01 4.13
C ASP A 151 12.88 12.04 2.94
N GLY A 152 13.69 12.34 1.91
CA GLY A 152 13.78 11.54 0.70
C GLY A 152 14.32 10.14 0.90
N GLY A 153 15.21 9.95 1.88
CA GLY A 153 15.76 8.65 2.27
C GLY A 153 14.67 7.74 2.85
N LEU A 154 13.97 8.23 3.88
CA LEU A 154 12.85 7.56 4.51
C LEU A 154 11.77 7.18 3.50
N ALA A 155 11.35 8.11 2.65
CA ALA A 155 10.33 7.84 1.64
C ALA A 155 10.77 6.72 0.66
N SER A 156 12.05 6.71 0.29
CA SER A 156 12.62 5.68 -0.58
C SER A 156 12.72 4.32 0.10
N ASP A 157 13.14 4.29 1.36
CA ASP A 157 13.25 3.06 2.16
C ASP A 157 11.87 2.43 2.38
N LEU A 158 10.86 3.25 2.70
CA LEU A 158 9.48 2.79 2.89
C LEU A 158 8.91 2.18 1.60
N VAL A 159 9.06 2.84 0.45
CA VAL A 159 8.60 2.29 -0.84
C VAL A 159 9.30 0.97 -1.16
N LYS A 160 10.61 0.87 -0.93
CA LYS A 160 11.36 -0.39 -1.15
C LYS A 160 10.86 -1.51 -0.24
N LEU A 161 10.62 -1.21 1.03
CA LEU A 161 10.13 -2.19 1.99
C LEU A 161 8.72 -2.67 1.63
N LEU A 162 7.82 -1.77 1.25
CA LEU A 162 6.42 -2.09 0.91
C LEU A 162 6.27 -2.93 -0.37
N ARG A 163 7.30 -2.99 -1.21
CA ARG A 163 7.37 -3.89 -2.38
C ARG A 163 7.55 -5.36 -1.98
N LEU A 164 7.97 -5.63 -0.74
CA LEU A 164 8.13 -6.99 -0.21
C LEU A 164 6.81 -7.51 0.37
N PRO A 165 6.48 -8.80 0.18
CA PRO A 165 5.37 -9.41 0.90
C PRO A 165 5.71 -9.48 2.40
N PRO A 166 4.77 -9.14 3.31
CA PRO A 166 4.93 -9.39 4.73
C PRO A 166 4.92 -10.90 5.02
N SER A 167 5.48 -11.28 6.17
CA SER A 167 5.36 -12.65 6.68
C SER A 167 4.03 -12.82 7.41
N HIS A 168 3.51 -14.05 7.49
CA HIS A 168 2.26 -14.32 8.23
C HIS A 168 2.35 -13.83 9.69
N GLY A 169 3.38 -14.23 10.42
CA GLY A 169 3.58 -13.78 11.81
C GLY A 169 3.80 -12.27 11.93
N GLY A 170 4.40 -11.64 10.92
CA GLY A 170 4.50 -10.17 10.84
C GLY A 170 3.14 -9.50 10.71
N ILE A 171 2.25 -10.03 9.84
CA ILE A 171 0.87 -9.53 9.74
C ILE A 171 0.16 -9.66 11.08
N GLU A 172 0.18 -10.85 11.70
CA GLU A 172 -0.47 -11.08 13.00
C GLU A 172 0.03 -10.10 14.07
N ASN A 173 1.35 -9.89 14.14
CA ASN A 173 1.95 -8.93 15.04
C ASN A 173 1.46 -7.49 14.76
N ALA A 174 1.42 -7.07 13.49
CA ALA A 174 0.90 -5.76 13.13
C ALA A 174 -0.58 -5.60 13.51
N LEU A 175 -1.42 -6.61 13.29
CA LEU A 175 -2.84 -6.59 13.65
C LEU A 175 -3.04 -6.52 15.17
N ASP A 176 -2.27 -7.27 15.95
CA ASP A 176 -2.30 -7.20 17.41
C ASP A 176 -1.92 -5.81 17.93
N HIS A 177 -0.90 -5.20 17.33
CA HIS A 177 -0.52 -3.83 17.64
C HIS A 177 -1.62 -2.83 17.29
N MET A 178 -2.27 -2.97 16.12
CA MET A 178 -3.38 -2.11 15.70
C MET A 178 -4.59 -2.26 16.64
N TRP A 179 -4.96 -3.49 17.00
CA TRP A 179 -6.00 -3.77 17.98
C TRP A 179 -5.71 -3.13 19.35
N GLY A 180 -4.44 -3.10 19.74
CA GLY A 180 -3.97 -2.41 20.95
C GLY A 180 -4.40 -0.94 21.05
N PHE A 181 -4.62 -0.24 19.93
CA PHE A 181 -5.11 1.13 19.89
C PHE A 181 -6.64 1.27 20.05
N LEU A 182 -7.40 0.21 19.76
CA LEU A 182 -8.87 0.21 19.87
C LEU A 182 -9.38 -0.42 21.17
N LYS A 183 -8.63 -1.35 21.77
CA LYS A 183 -9.09 -2.16 22.91
C LYS A 183 -9.66 -1.36 24.10
N GLY A 184 -9.22 -0.11 24.25
CA GLY A 184 -9.64 0.79 25.33
C GLY A 184 -10.93 1.56 25.04
N SER A 185 -11.31 1.73 23.77
CA SER A 185 -12.51 2.48 23.36
C SER A 185 -13.72 1.57 23.08
N VAL A 186 -13.49 0.27 22.90
CA VAL A 186 -14.54 -0.70 22.54
C VAL A 186 -15.25 -1.32 23.75
N ASN A 187 -16.53 -1.63 23.58
CA ASN A 187 -17.36 -2.27 24.60
C ASN A 187 -17.19 -3.81 24.64
N THR A 188 -17.90 -4.50 25.53
CA THR A 188 -17.78 -5.97 25.69
C THR A 188 -18.25 -6.75 24.45
N GLU A 189 -19.33 -6.31 23.80
CA GLU A 189 -19.86 -6.94 22.59
C GLU A 189 -18.87 -6.81 21.42
N GLU A 190 -18.27 -5.64 21.25
CA GLU A 190 -17.23 -5.39 20.25
C GLU A 190 -15.94 -6.17 20.54
N LYS A 191 -15.62 -6.43 21.81
CA LYS A 191 -14.50 -7.33 22.15
C LYS A 191 -14.80 -8.77 21.76
N SER A 192 -16.03 -9.23 21.93
CA SER A 192 -16.46 -10.56 21.48
C SER A 192 -16.42 -10.67 19.96
N SER A 193 -16.91 -9.67 19.21
CA SER A 193 -16.84 -9.69 17.75
C SER A 193 -15.40 -9.73 17.23
N VAL A 194 -14.47 -9.04 17.89
CA VAL A 194 -13.04 -9.11 17.57
C VAL A 194 -12.44 -10.48 17.85
N ALA A 195 -12.79 -11.11 18.98
CA ALA A 195 -12.34 -12.47 19.27
C ALA A 195 -12.83 -13.47 18.20
N GLU A 196 -14.11 -13.39 17.82
CA GLU A 196 -14.68 -14.20 16.74
C GLU A 196 -14.00 -13.94 15.38
N ALA A 197 -13.69 -12.68 15.07
CA ALA A 197 -12.99 -12.31 13.84
C ALA A 197 -11.55 -12.85 13.83
N ARG A 198 -10.87 -12.84 14.99
CA ARG A 198 -9.53 -13.40 15.16
C ARG A 198 -9.52 -14.92 14.92
N ASP A 199 -10.52 -15.63 15.43
CA ASP A 199 -10.65 -17.08 15.23
C ASP A 199 -10.92 -17.46 13.76
N LYS A 200 -11.56 -16.57 13.00
CA LYS A 200 -11.76 -16.73 11.54
C LYS A 200 -10.50 -16.45 10.70
N GLY A 201 -9.45 -15.90 11.32
CA GLY A 201 -8.16 -15.66 10.69
C GLY A 201 -7.83 -14.18 10.43
N PRO A 202 -6.61 -13.88 9.95
CA PRO A 202 -6.11 -12.51 9.88
C PRO A 202 -6.93 -11.57 8.99
N ALA A 203 -7.53 -12.07 7.89
CA ALA A 203 -8.38 -11.26 7.00
C ALA A 203 -9.64 -10.76 7.71
N ALA A 204 -10.33 -11.65 8.42
CA ALA A 204 -11.50 -11.30 9.21
C ALA A 204 -11.12 -10.34 10.35
N PHE A 205 -9.99 -10.59 11.02
CA PHE A 205 -9.49 -9.72 12.08
C PHE A 205 -9.18 -8.30 11.58
N LEU A 206 -8.50 -8.16 10.44
CA LEU A 206 -8.24 -6.87 9.80
C LEU A 206 -9.55 -6.14 9.43
N GLY A 207 -10.51 -6.87 8.87
CA GLY A 207 -11.83 -6.33 8.53
C GLY A 207 -12.56 -5.76 9.75
N GLU A 208 -12.50 -6.46 10.88
CA GLU A 208 -13.12 -6.00 12.12
C GLU A 208 -12.39 -4.80 12.75
N ILE A 209 -11.05 -4.77 12.71
CA ILE A 209 -10.26 -3.59 13.11
C ILE A 209 -10.66 -2.37 12.27
N ARG A 210 -10.83 -2.53 10.95
CA ARG A 210 -11.29 -1.46 10.06
C ARG A 210 -12.68 -0.97 10.47
N ARG A 211 -13.65 -1.86 10.57
CA ARG A 211 -15.04 -1.53 10.95
C ARG A 211 -15.10 -0.75 12.25
N LEU A 212 -14.35 -1.19 13.26
CA LEU A 212 -14.29 -0.52 14.56
C LEU A 212 -13.53 0.81 14.49
N SER A 213 -12.47 0.91 13.70
CA SER A 213 -11.76 2.18 13.48
C SER A 213 -12.67 3.23 12.85
N GLU A 214 -13.53 2.83 11.92
CA GLU A 214 -14.55 3.68 11.30
C GLU A 214 -15.64 4.06 12.31
N HIS A 215 -16.18 3.09 13.06
CA HIS A 215 -17.21 3.30 14.07
C HIS A 215 -16.76 4.29 15.17
N HIS A 216 -15.52 4.14 15.65
CA HIS A 216 -14.95 4.96 16.74
C HIS A 216 -14.19 6.20 16.24
N GLY A 217 -14.14 6.45 14.93
CA GLY A 217 -13.41 7.60 14.37
C GLY A 217 -11.92 7.62 14.72
N THR A 218 -11.28 6.44 14.77
CA THR A 218 -9.86 6.31 15.15
C THR A 218 -8.97 6.71 13.98
N ASN A 219 -8.85 8.03 13.75
CA ASN A 219 -8.11 8.62 12.62
C ASN A 219 -6.70 8.05 12.48
N TYR A 220 -6.03 7.77 13.61
CA TYR A 220 -4.70 7.19 13.63
C TYR A 220 -4.62 5.85 12.86
N LEU A 221 -5.64 4.98 13.00
CA LEU A 221 -5.71 3.72 12.26
C LEU A 221 -6.27 3.93 10.86
N LEU A 222 -7.30 4.77 10.70
CA LEU A 222 -7.88 5.09 9.38
C LEU A 222 -6.86 5.68 8.40
N GLN A 223 -5.82 6.34 8.92
CA GLN A 223 -4.71 6.88 8.13
C GLN A 223 -3.52 5.91 8.00
N SER A 224 -3.63 4.67 8.49
CA SER A 224 -2.58 3.66 8.36
C SER A 224 -2.65 2.96 7.02
N THR A 225 -1.53 2.87 6.29
CA THR A 225 -1.48 2.08 5.04
C THR A 225 -1.83 0.62 5.28
N ALA A 226 -1.50 0.08 6.46
CA ALA A 226 -1.72 -1.31 6.81
C ALA A 226 -3.19 -1.72 6.77
N LEU A 227 -4.13 -0.81 7.08
CA LEU A 227 -5.56 -1.10 6.97
C LEU A 227 -5.96 -1.46 5.54
N TYR A 228 -5.29 -0.88 4.54
CA TYR A 228 -5.63 -0.97 3.13
C TYR A 228 -4.79 -2.06 2.45
N GLU A 229 -3.46 -2.00 2.60
CA GLU A 229 -2.54 -2.86 1.85
C GLU A 229 -2.44 -4.29 2.39
N LEU A 230 -2.60 -4.53 3.70
CA LEU A 230 -2.47 -5.89 4.23
C LEU A 230 -3.57 -6.82 3.71
N ASN A 231 -4.75 -6.29 3.38
CA ASN A 231 -5.82 -7.08 2.78
C ASN A 231 -5.36 -7.76 1.48
N PHE A 232 -4.60 -7.05 0.65
CA PHE A 232 -4.05 -7.61 -0.59
C PHE A 232 -3.17 -8.84 -0.35
N PHE A 233 -2.44 -8.89 0.76
CA PHE A 233 -1.60 -10.03 1.12
C PHE A 233 -2.34 -11.16 1.85
N LEU A 234 -3.53 -10.87 2.37
CA LEU A 234 -4.39 -11.80 3.10
C LEU A 234 -5.47 -12.44 2.22
N ASP A 235 -5.79 -11.87 1.07
CA ASP A 235 -6.70 -12.49 0.11
C ASP A 235 -6.12 -13.84 -0.36
N ASP A 236 -6.92 -14.92 -0.26
CA ASP A 236 -6.58 -16.33 -0.50
C ASP A 236 -5.77 -16.62 -1.79
N ASN A 237 -5.84 -15.72 -2.76
CA ASN A 237 -5.09 -15.77 -4.01
C ASN A 237 -3.57 -15.59 -3.86
N HIS A 238 -3.09 -15.06 -2.73
CA HIS A 238 -1.66 -14.87 -2.45
C HIS A 238 -1.02 -16.02 -1.67
N GLU A 239 -1.74 -16.63 -0.72
CA GLU A 239 -1.24 -17.80 0.02
C GLU A 239 -1.01 -19.02 -0.88
N ALA A 240 -1.90 -19.27 -1.84
CA ALA A 240 -1.78 -20.38 -2.77
C ALA A 240 -0.52 -20.29 -3.67
N LYS A 241 0.07 -19.09 -3.81
CA LYS A 241 1.28 -18.85 -4.61
C LYS A 241 2.57 -18.98 -3.82
N ASN A 242 2.56 -18.70 -2.51
CA ASN A 242 3.75 -18.82 -1.66
C ASN A 242 3.94 -20.22 -1.05
N LYS A 243 2.88 -21.05 -0.94
CA LYS A 243 3.01 -22.46 -0.52
C LYS A 243 3.63 -23.39 -1.58
N ARG A 244 4.02 -22.86 -2.76
CA ARG A 244 4.67 -23.61 -3.85
C ARG A 244 6.14 -23.22 -4.10
N ARG A 245 6.80 -22.58 -3.13
CA ARG A 245 8.25 -22.34 -3.16
C ARG A 245 8.97 -23.20 -2.14
#